data_AF-A0A2G2JCS4-F1
#
_entry.id   AF-A0A2G2JCS4-F1
#
_cell.length_a   1.000
_cell.length_b   1.000
_cell.length_c   1.000
_cell.angle_alpha   90.00
_cell.angle_beta   90.00
_cell.angle_gamma   90.00
#
_symmetry.space_group_name_H-M   'P 1'
#
loop_
_entity.id
_entity.type
_entity.pdbx_description
1 polymer ?
#
loop_
_entity_poly.entity_id
_entity_poly.type
_entity_poly.pdbx_seq_one_letter_code
_entity_poly.pdbx_strand_id
1 'polypeptide(L)'
;MKHLLTTLLLILIMPAFAAEEKEEEEKIYELEFETDSNWTSLEIRDDAVFVNAPADNSMSITAKDGLRAYTISPKKVYLRAKSRGVVNMNLFVKSKNNVLGLTLCKGSRNSYSWIKSDESRQKNDLKEQDHCEQHALVLNLF
;
A
#
# COMPACT_ATOMS: atom_id res chain seq x y z
N MET A 1 -67.99 -2.11 21.97
CA MET A 1 -67.06 -2.19 20.81
C MET A 1 -66.52 -0.80 20.50
N LYS A 2 -65.48 -0.31 21.17
CA LYS A 2 -64.92 1.04 20.88
C LYS A 2 -63.49 1.29 21.38
N HIS A 3 -62.69 0.24 21.61
CA HIS A 3 -61.30 0.39 22.09
C HIS A 3 -60.26 -0.39 21.26
N LEU A 4 -60.61 -0.85 20.07
CA LEU A 4 -59.72 -1.69 19.25
C LEU A 4 -59.10 -0.96 18.05
N LEU A 5 -59.12 0.36 18.01
CA LEU A 5 -58.76 1.14 16.82
C LEU A 5 -57.69 2.21 17.03
N THR A 6 -57.06 2.27 18.20
CA THR A 6 -56.05 3.31 18.51
C THR A 6 -54.62 2.79 18.65
N THR A 7 -54.35 1.51 18.41
CA THR A 7 -53.02 0.89 18.59
C THR A 7 -52.28 0.57 17.28
N LEU A 8 -52.73 1.08 16.13
CA LEU A 8 -52.15 0.76 14.81
C LEU A 8 -51.53 1.96 14.07
N LEU A 9 -51.13 3.02 14.79
CA LEU A 9 -50.58 4.23 14.16
C LEU A 9 -49.37 4.82 14.90
N LEU A 10 -48.43 3.98 15.33
CA LEU A 10 -47.22 4.45 16.03
C LEU A 10 -45.92 3.69 15.67
N ILE A 11 -45.85 3.02 14.51
CA ILE A 11 -44.68 2.20 14.11
C ILE A 11 -43.96 2.76 12.84
N LEU A 12 -44.13 4.03 12.48
CA LEU A 12 -43.52 4.56 11.25
C LEU A 12 -42.74 5.85 11.47
N ILE A 13 -41.77 5.84 12.38
CA ILE A 13 -40.63 6.77 12.32
C ILE A 13 -39.37 6.01 12.78
N MET A 14 -38.89 5.08 11.97
CA MET A 14 -37.47 4.73 12.02
C MET A 14 -36.72 5.84 11.31
N PRO A 15 -35.76 6.54 11.94
CA PRO A 15 -34.79 7.31 11.20
C PRO A 15 -33.98 6.28 10.42
N ALA A 16 -34.15 6.25 9.10
CA ALA A 16 -33.17 5.65 8.23
C ALA A 16 -31.86 6.38 8.53
N PHE A 17 -31.00 5.76 9.33
CA PHE A 17 -29.58 6.06 9.33
C PHE A 17 -29.13 5.74 7.91
N ALA A 18 -29.24 6.72 7.03
CA ALA A 18 -28.39 6.80 5.86
C ALA A 18 -26.98 6.88 6.43
N ALA A 19 -26.33 5.72 6.56
CA ALA A 19 -24.90 5.66 6.56
C ALA A 19 -24.50 6.29 5.24
N GLU A 20 -24.14 7.56 5.29
CA GLU A 20 -23.41 8.23 4.22
C GLU A 20 -22.13 7.40 4.08
N GLU A 21 -22.13 6.47 3.12
CA GLU A 21 -20.90 5.86 2.62
C GLU A 21 -20.08 7.04 2.12
N LYS A 22 -19.24 7.59 3.01
CA LYS A 22 -18.14 8.45 2.61
C LYS A 22 -17.35 7.60 1.62
N GLU A 23 -17.53 7.86 0.33
CA GLU A 23 -16.56 7.41 -0.66
C GLU A 23 -15.23 8.00 -0.20
N GLU A 24 -14.39 7.17 0.43
CA GLU A 24 -13.03 7.57 0.78
C GLU A 24 -12.35 7.95 -0.52
N GLU A 25 -12.13 9.25 -0.66
CA GLU A 25 -11.52 9.86 -1.82
C GLU A 25 -10.16 9.20 -2.05
N GLU A 26 -9.95 8.64 -3.24
CA GLU A 26 -8.71 7.95 -3.58
C GLU A 26 -7.52 8.91 -3.43
N LYS A 27 -6.63 8.63 -2.48
CA LYS A 27 -5.45 9.44 -2.21
C LYS A 27 -4.22 8.81 -2.85
N ILE A 28 -3.28 9.65 -3.26
CA ILE A 28 -1.96 9.24 -3.74
C ILE A 28 -0.96 9.44 -2.60
N TYR A 29 -0.26 8.37 -2.26
CA TYR A 29 0.75 8.32 -1.21
C TYR A 29 2.13 8.15 -1.83
N GLU A 30 3.12 8.87 -1.32
CA GLU A 30 4.52 8.63 -1.63
C GLU A 30 5.10 7.57 -0.69
N LEU A 31 5.84 6.63 -1.27
CA LEU A 31 6.51 5.55 -0.57
C LEU A 31 8.00 5.61 -0.87
N GLU A 32 8.83 5.52 0.17
CA GLU A 32 10.26 5.31 0.00
C GLU A 32 10.57 3.82 0.11
N PHE A 33 11.27 3.29 -0.88
CA PHE A 33 11.71 1.91 -0.94
C PHE A 33 13.24 1.84 -1.02
N GLU A 34 13.82 1.01 -0.17
CA GLU A 34 15.27 0.74 -0.16
C GLU A 34 15.53 -0.76 -0.10
N THR A 35 16.51 -1.21 -0.87
CA THR A 35 17.01 -2.59 -0.79
C THR A 35 18.51 -2.65 -1.07
N ASP A 36 19.21 -3.63 -0.50
CA ASP A 36 20.56 -4.01 -0.95
C ASP A 36 20.55 -5.23 -1.90
N SER A 37 19.37 -5.75 -2.22
CA SER A 37 19.22 -6.96 -3.03
C SER A 37 19.53 -6.67 -4.50
N ASN A 38 20.24 -7.59 -5.15
CA ASN A 38 20.50 -7.50 -6.59
C ASN A 38 19.24 -7.75 -7.43
N TRP A 39 18.22 -8.36 -6.84
CA TRP A 39 16.90 -8.58 -7.42
C TRP A 39 15.84 -8.40 -6.34
N THR A 40 14.79 -7.65 -6.66
CA THR A 40 13.62 -7.52 -5.78
C THR A 40 12.35 -7.37 -6.62
N SER A 41 11.24 -7.78 -6.03
CA SER A 41 9.92 -7.40 -6.54
C SER A 41 9.02 -6.96 -5.40
N LEU A 42 8.26 -5.91 -5.65
CA LEU A 42 7.23 -5.40 -4.76
C LEU A 42 5.88 -5.55 -5.45
N GLU A 43 4.96 -6.28 -4.84
CA GLU A 43 3.58 -6.43 -5.30
C GLU A 43 2.64 -5.80 -4.31
N ILE A 44 1.66 -5.04 -4.81
CA ILE A 44 0.60 -4.48 -3.97
C ILE A 44 -0.70 -5.24 -4.18
N ARG A 45 -1.43 -5.44 -3.09
CA ARG A 45 -2.69 -6.17 -3.04
C ARG A 45 -3.88 -5.21 -3.10
N ASP A 46 -5.07 -5.78 -2.99
CA ASP A 46 -6.33 -5.08 -2.83
C ASP A 46 -6.62 -4.14 -4.02
N ASP A 47 -7.27 -3.02 -3.77
CA ASP A 47 -7.65 -2.00 -4.76
C ASP A 47 -6.52 -0.99 -5.05
N ALA A 48 -5.43 -1.00 -4.28
CA ALA A 48 -4.31 -0.07 -4.45
C ALA A 48 -3.54 -0.28 -5.77
N VAL A 49 -3.11 0.80 -6.42
CA VAL A 49 -2.34 0.74 -7.68
C VAL A 49 -1.13 1.66 -7.67
N PHE A 50 -0.02 1.20 -8.25
CA PHE A 50 1.11 2.07 -8.54
C PHE A 50 0.73 3.06 -9.64
N VAL A 51 1.05 4.33 -9.41
CA VAL A 51 0.78 5.43 -10.33
C VAL A 51 2.06 6.21 -10.58
N ASN A 52 2.03 7.05 -11.62
CA ASN A 52 3.10 8.01 -11.84
C ASN A 52 3.11 9.07 -10.73
N ALA A 53 4.24 9.75 -10.56
CA ALA A 53 4.32 10.90 -9.66
C ALA A 53 3.23 11.95 -9.99
N PRO A 54 2.56 12.51 -8.97
CA PRO A 54 1.70 13.69 -9.11
C PRO A 54 2.45 14.88 -9.71
N ALA A 55 1.69 15.90 -10.12
CA ALA A 55 2.27 17.19 -10.49
C ALA A 55 3.18 17.69 -9.34
N ASP A 56 4.30 18.32 -9.70
CA ASP A 56 5.35 18.82 -8.79
C ASP A 56 6.19 17.75 -8.06
N ASN A 57 5.88 16.47 -8.25
CA ASN A 57 6.66 15.36 -7.72
C ASN A 57 7.41 14.63 -8.85
N SER A 58 8.46 13.89 -8.49
CA SER A 58 9.22 13.10 -9.46
C SER A 58 9.54 11.72 -8.91
N MET A 59 9.42 10.70 -9.76
CA MET A 59 9.93 9.37 -9.43
C MET A 59 11.42 9.32 -9.72
N SER A 60 12.18 8.89 -8.73
CA SER A 60 13.62 8.76 -8.77
C SER A 60 14.03 7.35 -8.38
N ILE A 61 15.10 6.88 -8.99
CA ILE A 61 15.73 5.61 -8.65
C ILE A 61 17.23 5.79 -8.70
N THR A 62 17.89 5.40 -7.61
CA THR A 62 19.34 5.47 -7.48
C THR A 62 19.86 4.10 -7.10
N ALA A 63 20.95 3.69 -7.72
CA ALA A 63 21.58 2.40 -7.46
C ALA A 63 23.08 2.59 -7.49
N LYS A 64 23.79 2.11 -6.45
CA LYS A 64 25.25 2.27 -6.30
C LYS A 64 26.03 1.94 -7.58
N ASP A 65 25.75 0.78 -8.15
CA ASP A 65 26.46 0.25 -9.34
C ASP A 65 25.59 0.30 -10.60
N GLY A 66 24.42 0.94 -10.53
CA GLY A 66 23.42 1.02 -11.60
C GLY A 66 22.46 -0.18 -11.69
N LEU A 67 21.41 0.00 -12.49
CA LEU A 67 20.37 -0.99 -12.73
C LEU A 67 20.63 -1.77 -14.02
N ARG A 68 20.27 -3.06 -14.04
CA ARG A 68 20.15 -3.86 -15.26
C ARG A 68 18.77 -3.71 -15.89
N ALA A 69 17.73 -3.72 -15.05
CA ALA A 69 16.35 -3.60 -15.48
C ALA A 69 15.49 -3.10 -14.32
N TYR A 70 14.45 -2.33 -14.65
CA TYR A 70 13.36 -2.03 -13.73
C TYR A 70 12.06 -1.96 -14.51
N THR A 71 10.94 -2.27 -13.86
CA THR A 71 9.60 -2.16 -14.43
C THR A 71 8.64 -1.81 -13.32
N ILE A 72 7.77 -0.84 -13.59
CA ILE A 72 6.70 -0.42 -12.70
C ILE A 72 5.40 -0.63 -13.45
N SER A 73 4.56 -1.50 -12.90
CA SER A 73 3.22 -1.79 -13.41
C SER A 73 2.22 -1.54 -12.29
N PRO A 74 0.92 -1.37 -12.59
CA PRO A 74 -0.07 -0.99 -11.58
C PRO A 74 -0.11 -1.89 -10.34
N LYS A 75 0.28 -3.16 -10.43
CA LYS A 75 0.27 -4.09 -9.28
C LYS A 75 1.65 -4.58 -8.86
N LYS A 76 2.69 -4.33 -9.66
CA LYS A 76 4.01 -4.92 -9.44
C LYS A 76 5.13 -4.01 -9.90
N VAL A 77 6.11 -3.86 -9.01
CA VAL A 77 7.43 -3.30 -9.29
C VAL A 77 8.44 -4.45 -9.34
N TYR A 78 9.26 -4.45 -10.37
CA TYR A 78 10.38 -5.38 -10.53
C TYR A 78 11.66 -4.57 -10.66
N LEU A 79 12.71 -4.98 -9.96
CA LEU A 79 13.99 -4.31 -9.99
C LEU A 79 15.13 -5.32 -10.01
N ARG A 80 16.12 -5.06 -10.86
CA ARG A 80 17.34 -5.84 -10.96
C ARG A 80 18.55 -4.90 -11.05
N ALA A 81 19.38 -4.92 -10.02
CA ALA A 81 20.63 -4.17 -9.97
C ALA A 81 21.78 -4.92 -10.67
N LYS A 82 22.87 -4.21 -11.02
CA LYS A 82 24.04 -4.84 -11.65
C LYS A 82 24.79 -5.79 -10.73
N SER A 83 24.85 -5.44 -9.45
CA SER A 83 25.53 -6.10 -8.35
C SER A 83 24.74 -5.87 -7.05
N ARG A 84 25.13 -6.56 -5.97
CA ARG A 84 24.59 -6.29 -4.64
C ARG A 84 25.06 -4.90 -4.18
N GLY A 85 24.14 -4.07 -3.71
CA GLY A 85 24.42 -2.70 -3.31
C GLY A 85 23.12 -1.94 -3.07
N VAL A 86 23.20 -0.84 -2.33
CA VAL A 86 22.00 -0.07 -1.95
C VAL A 86 21.35 0.53 -3.19
N VAL A 87 20.05 0.31 -3.28
CA VAL A 87 19.13 0.87 -4.26
C VAL A 87 18.04 1.61 -3.51
N ASN A 88 17.83 2.88 -3.84
CA ASN A 88 16.75 3.70 -3.30
C ASN A 88 15.81 4.10 -4.44
N MET A 89 14.52 4.05 -4.19
CA MET A 89 13.52 4.59 -5.09
C MET A 89 12.35 5.17 -4.32
N ASN A 90 11.72 6.20 -4.87
CA ASN A 90 10.41 6.61 -4.43
C ASN A 90 9.32 6.13 -5.40
N LEU A 91 8.19 5.73 -4.84
CA LEU A 91 7.06 5.12 -5.51
C LEU A 91 5.79 5.87 -5.12
N PHE A 92 4.81 5.92 -6.02
CA PHE A 92 3.51 6.52 -5.72
C PHE A 92 2.43 5.46 -5.82
N VAL A 93 1.58 5.37 -4.80
CA VAL A 93 0.47 4.43 -4.74
C VAL A 93 -0.82 5.20 -4.56
N LYS A 94 -1.79 4.92 -5.44
CA LYS A 94 -3.17 5.36 -5.27
C LYS A 94 -3.94 4.28 -4.54
N SER A 95 -4.59 4.63 -3.43
CA SER A 95 -5.36 3.70 -2.59
C SER A 95 -6.57 4.42 -1.98
N LYS A 96 -7.68 3.69 -1.80
CA LYS A 96 -8.77 4.14 -0.92
C LYS A 96 -8.46 3.81 0.54
N ASN A 97 -7.81 2.66 0.77
CA ASN A 97 -7.48 2.20 2.10
C ASN A 97 -6.32 2.96 2.71
N ASN A 98 -6.39 3.14 4.04
CA ASN A 98 -5.32 3.65 4.89
C ASN A 98 -4.21 2.62 5.19
N VAL A 99 -4.40 1.35 4.80
CA VAL A 99 -3.40 0.28 4.96
C VAL A 99 -3.16 -0.39 3.61
N LEU A 100 -1.89 -0.51 3.25
CA LEU A 100 -1.44 -1.15 2.03
C LEU A 100 -0.97 -2.58 2.31
N GLY A 101 -1.68 -3.56 1.76
CA GLY A 101 -1.19 -4.92 1.66
C GLY A 101 -0.11 -5.03 0.57
N LEU A 102 1.06 -5.56 0.92
CA LEU A 102 2.16 -5.71 -0.03
C LEU A 102 2.93 -7.02 0.15
N THR A 103 3.64 -7.42 -0.90
CA THR A 103 4.56 -8.56 -0.90
C THR A 103 5.91 -8.08 -1.38
N LEU A 104 6.92 -8.25 -0.53
CA LEU A 104 8.31 -7.93 -0.84
C LEU A 104 9.07 -9.22 -1.08
N CYS A 105 9.60 -9.39 -2.29
CA CYS A 105 10.53 -10.46 -2.60
C CYS A 105 11.95 -9.94 -2.75
N LYS A 106 12.92 -10.74 -2.33
CA LYS A 106 14.35 -10.45 -2.35
C LYS A 106 15.17 -11.62 -2.88
N GLY A 107 16.26 -11.30 -3.58
CA GLY A 107 17.13 -12.28 -4.24
C GLY A 107 17.95 -13.14 -3.29
N SER A 108 18.10 -12.73 -2.03
CA SER A 108 18.85 -13.47 -1.02
C SER A 108 18.21 -13.37 0.36
N ARG A 109 18.28 -14.46 1.12
CA ARG A 109 17.96 -14.45 2.56
C ARG A 109 18.80 -13.43 3.34
N ASN A 110 20.01 -13.11 2.88
CA ASN A 110 20.89 -12.15 3.56
C ASN A 110 20.73 -10.70 3.07
N SER A 111 19.89 -10.45 2.06
CA SER A 111 19.54 -9.09 1.64
C SER A 111 18.36 -8.56 2.44
N TYR A 112 18.21 -7.25 2.49
CA TYR A 112 17.06 -6.57 3.06
C TYR A 112 16.31 -5.78 1.99
N SER A 113 15.03 -5.60 2.24
CA SER A 113 14.18 -4.66 1.52
C SER A 113 13.25 -4.06 2.56
N TRP A 114 13.11 -2.74 2.58
CA TRP A 114 12.12 -2.09 3.43
C TRP A 114 11.39 -1.03 2.62
N ILE A 115 10.14 -0.78 3.03
CA ILE A 115 9.27 0.24 2.45
C ILE A 115 8.69 1.08 3.57
N LYS A 116 8.60 2.38 3.38
CA LYS A 116 7.93 3.28 4.33
C LYS A 116 7.05 4.28 3.59
N SER A 117 5.99 4.70 4.26
CA SER A 117 5.25 5.92 3.99
C SER A 117 5.76 7.01 4.95
N ASP A 118 5.19 8.21 4.85
CA ASP A 118 5.43 9.28 5.84
C ASP A 118 5.02 8.87 7.27
N GLU A 119 3.98 8.05 7.40
CA GLU A 119 3.36 7.70 8.68
C GLU A 119 3.94 6.42 9.29
N SER A 120 4.38 5.47 8.48
CA SER A 120 4.90 4.21 9.00
C SER A 120 6.05 3.65 8.18
N ARG A 121 6.95 2.97 8.88
CA ARG A 121 7.98 2.14 8.27
C ARG A 121 7.61 0.68 8.46
N GLN A 122 7.50 -0.04 7.35
CA GLN A 122 7.36 -1.48 7.41
C GLN A 122 8.67 -2.07 7.94
N LYS A 123 8.59 -2.69 9.12
CA LYS A 123 9.65 -3.48 9.71
C LYS A 123 9.21 -4.94 9.64
N ASN A 124 10.06 -5.81 9.09
CA ASN A 124 9.82 -7.23 9.16
C ASN A 124 10.05 -7.69 10.61
N ASP A 125 8.98 -7.90 11.36
CA ASP A 125 9.00 -8.36 12.75
C ASP A 125 9.14 -9.90 12.86
N LEU A 126 9.18 -10.62 11.74
CA LEU A 126 9.34 -12.07 11.72
C LEU A 126 10.80 -12.44 11.97
N LYS A 127 11.00 -13.48 12.81
CA LYS A 127 12.33 -14.04 13.10
C LYS A 127 12.94 -14.78 11.91
N GLU A 128 12.10 -15.18 10.95
CA GLU A 128 12.51 -15.89 9.74
C GLU A 128 12.43 -14.93 8.56
N GLN A 129 13.58 -14.71 7.91
CA GLN A 129 13.65 -13.92 6.68
C GLN A 129 13.47 -14.84 5.47
N ASP A 130 12.34 -14.69 4.81
CA ASP A 130 11.99 -15.47 3.64
C ASP A 130 12.24 -14.72 2.34
N HIS A 131 12.30 -15.46 1.24
CA HIS A 131 12.55 -14.86 -0.07
C HIS A 131 11.42 -13.94 -0.54
N CYS A 132 10.19 -14.19 -0.09
CA CYS A 132 9.02 -13.37 -0.37
C CYS A 132 8.18 -13.26 0.90
N GLU A 133 7.98 -12.04 1.36
CA GLU A 133 7.34 -11.75 2.64
C GLU A 133 6.10 -10.89 2.41
N GLN A 134 5.04 -11.20 3.14
CA GLN A 134 3.81 -10.42 3.14
C GLN A 134 3.89 -9.36 4.23
N HIS A 135 3.50 -8.14 3.90
CA HIS A 135 3.51 -7.03 4.83
C HIS A 135 2.24 -6.20 4.69
N ALA A 136 1.94 -5.48 5.78
CA ALA A 136 0.99 -4.40 5.79
C ALA A 136 1.75 -3.11 6.12
N LEU A 137 1.50 -2.05 5.35
CA LEU A 137 2.08 -0.73 5.55
C LEU A 137 0.95 0.26 5.81
N VAL A 138 1.02 0.98 6.92
CA VAL A 138 0.04 2.04 7.22
C VAL A 138 0.39 3.26 6.37
N LEU A 139 -0.52 3.67 5.51
CA LEU A 139 -0.36 4.83 4.62
C LEU A 139 -0.77 6.13 5.33
N ASN A 140 -1.83 6.07 6.13
CA ASN A 140 -2.32 7.16 6.94
C ASN A 140 -2.95 6.61 8.21
N LEU A 141 -2.80 7.30 9.34
CA LEU A 141 -3.39 6.85 10.60
C LEU A 141 -4.87 7.23 10.74
N PHE A 142 -5.39 8.23 10.00
CA PHE A 142 -6.80 8.66 10.06
C PHE A 142 -7.29 9.31 8.76
#